data_AF-A0A7W0NNH9-F1
#
_entry.id   AF-A0A7W0NNH9-F1
#
_cell.length_a   1.000
_cell.length_b   1.000
_cell.length_c   1.000
_cell.angle_alpha   90.00
_cell.angle_beta   90.00
_cell.angle_gamma   90.00
#
_symmetry.space_group_name_H-M   'P 1'
#
loop_
_entity.id
_entity.type
_entity.pdbx_description
1 polymer ?
#
loop_
_entity_poly.entity_id
_entity_poly.type
_entity_poly.pdbx_seq_one_letter_code
_entity_poly.pdbx_strand_id
1 'polypeptide(L)'
;MHLRRLIAAGLTGALVAGAPVAAGAASRTRSARTAVSYIASKQNPGGAIPAFSKIGSTSDAVLAFAAARRGRRPLNRALDYLAKQVRDPQSAEERVDTVGVRAKVVLAAVAGGRNPRRFGGRNLVGEIKIRQLPNGRYGGGTAVLDHA
;
A
#
# COMPACT_ATOMS: atom_id res chain seq x y z
N MET A 1 -33.97 -76.13 27.38
CA MET A 1 -32.64 -75.69 26.89
C MET A 1 -32.53 -74.19 27.15
N HIS A 2 -31.94 -73.80 28.29
CA HIS A 2 -31.85 -72.41 28.74
C HIS A 2 -30.55 -71.78 28.24
N LEU A 3 -30.70 -70.73 27.43
CA LEU A 3 -29.63 -70.01 26.74
C LEU A 3 -28.73 -69.30 27.78
N ARG A 4 -27.43 -69.50 27.62
CA ARG A 4 -26.38 -69.12 28.55
C ARG A 4 -26.18 -67.60 28.63
N ARG A 5 -25.94 -67.17 29.86
CA ARG A 5 -25.59 -65.83 30.34
C ARG A 5 -24.30 -65.27 29.73
N LEU A 6 -24.35 -63.95 29.48
CA LEU A 6 -23.32 -62.90 29.64
C LEU A 6 -22.02 -62.98 28.81
N ILE A 7 -21.63 -61.86 28.18
CA ILE A 7 -20.26 -61.29 28.19
C ILE A 7 -20.27 -59.82 27.69
N ALA A 8 -19.56 -58.97 28.47
CA ALA A 8 -18.90 -57.68 28.21
C ALA A 8 -19.62 -56.57 27.42
N ALA A 9 -20.03 -55.44 28.01
CA ALA A 9 -19.25 -54.41 28.71
C ALA A 9 -18.14 -53.74 27.86
N GLY A 10 -18.45 -52.52 27.40
CA GLY A 10 -17.51 -51.41 27.38
C GLY A 10 -16.73 -51.15 26.10
N LEU A 11 -17.15 -50.15 25.33
CA LEU A 11 -16.27 -49.25 24.56
C LEU A 11 -17.09 -48.03 24.06
N THR A 12 -17.49 -47.17 24.99
CA THR A 12 -17.86 -45.79 24.68
C THR A 12 -16.56 -45.03 24.40
N GLY A 13 -16.06 -45.17 23.18
CA GLY A 13 -14.97 -44.34 22.67
C GLY A 13 -15.48 -42.91 22.54
N ALA A 14 -15.12 -42.05 23.49
CA ALA A 14 -15.34 -40.63 23.41
C ALA A 14 -14.65 -40.10 22.14
N LEU A 15 -15.45 -39.77 21.13
CA LEU A 15 -15.04 -38.96 20.00
C LEU A 15 -14.70 -37.59 20.58
N VAL A 16 -13.44 -37.33 20.89
CA VAL A 16 -12.97 -35.98 21.19
C VAL A 16 -13.15 -35.20 19.90
N ALA A 17 -14.28 -34.50 19.82
CA ALA A 17 -14.55 -33.54 18.78
C ALA A 17 -13.34 -32.58 18.72
N GLY A 18 -12.58 -32.68 17.63
CA GLY A 18 -11.59 -31.68 17.28
C GLY A 18 -12.34 -30.38 17.02
N ALA A 19 -12.62 -29.62 18.09
CA ALA A 19 -13.10 -28.27 17.97
C ALA A 19 -12.09 -27.54 17.09
N PRO A 20 -12.51 -26.89 15.99
CA PRO A 20 -11.61 -26.07 15.22
C PRO A 20 -11.06 -25.04 16.19
N VAL A 21 -9.76 -25.13 16.49
CA VAL A 21 -9.05 -24.06 17.18
C VAL A 21 -9.28 -22.85 16.28
N ALA A 22 -10.12 -21.93 16.71
CA ALA A 22 -10.36 -20.69 16.00
C ALA A 22 -8.97 -20.10 15.76
N ALA A 23 -8.52 -20.13 14.49
CA ALA A 23 -7.21 -19.64 14.13
C ALA A 23 -7.16 -18.19 14.59
N GLY A 24 -6.45 -17.93 15.69
CA GLY A 24 -6.49 -16.64 16.35
C GLY A 24 -6.16 -15.55 15.34
N ALA A 25 -7.06 -14.57 15.20
CA ALA A 25 -6.89 -13.48 14.26
C ALA A 25 -5.47 -12.91 14.39
N ALA A 26 -4.75 -12.79 13.27
CA ALA A 26 -3.38 -12.28 13.29
C ALA A 26 -3.35 -10.92 13.97
N SER A 27 -2.39 -10.71 14.88
CA SER A 27 -2.22 -9.42 15.54
C SER A 27 -2.02 -8.32 14.49
N ARG A 28 -2.47 -7.09 14.78
CA ARG A 28 -2.33 -5.94 13.86
C ARG A 28 -0.90 -5.78 13.36
N THR A 29 0.08 -6.02 14.23
CA THR A 29 1.51 -6.00 13.92
C THR A 29 1.92 -7.08 12.92
N ARG A 30 1.42 -8.31 13.07
CA ARG A 30 1.68 -9.41 12.15
C ARG A 30 1.03 -9.12 10.79
N SER A 31 -0.22 -8.67 10.78
CA SER A 31 -0.93 -8.30 9.55
C SER A 31 -0.22 -7.17 8.79
N ALA A 32 0.22 -6.12 9.49
CA ALA A 32 0.99 -5.02 8.88
C ALA A 32 2.33 -5.49 8.31
N ARG A 33 3.02 -6.41 8.99
CA ARG A 33 4.27 -7.01 8.48
C ARG A 33 4.01 -7.78 7.19
N THR A 34 3.00 -8.64 7.16
CA THR A 34 2.64 -9.42 5.97
C THR A 34 2.25 -8.51 4.80
N ALA A 35 1.41 -7.49 5.04
CA ALA A 35 1.01 -6.53 4.02
C ALA A 35 2.21 -5.74 3.46
N VAL A 36 3.11 -5.24 4.33
CA VAL A 36 4.33 -4.55 3.89
C VAL A 36 5.22 -5.48 3.06
N SER A 37 5.39 -6.73 3.46
CA SER A 37 6.18 -7.70 2.69
C SER A 37 5.57 -7.97 1.31
N TYR A 38 4.24 -8.04 1.21
CA TYR A 38 3.54 -8.17 -0.07
C TYR A 38 3.74 -6.94 -0.95
N ILE A 39 3.54 -5.73 -0.43
CA ILE A 39 3.76 -4.49 -1.21
C ILE A 39 5.22 -4.41 -1.66
N ALA A 40 6.17 -4.75 -0.79
CA ALA A 40 7.59 -4.77 -1.13
C ALA A 40 7.93 -5.79 -2.21
N SER A 41 7.27 -6.95 -2.26
CA SER A 41 7.51 -7.95 -3.31
C SER A 41 7.00 -7.54 -4.69
N LYS A 42 6.14 -6.51 -4.75
CA LYS A 42 5.69 -5.90 -6.02
C LYS A 42 6.64 -4.81 -6.52
N GLN A 43 7.66 -4.44 -5.75
CA GLN A 43 8.62 -3.42 -6.19
C GLN A 43 9.56 -3.97 -7.27
N ASN A 44 9.61 -3.30 -8.41
CA ASN A 44 10.50 -3.66 -9.50
C ASN A 44 11.95 -3.20 -9.24
N PRO A 45 12.94 -3.64 -10.06
CA PRO A 45 14.34 -3.22 -9.90
C PRO A 45 14.54 -1.69 -9.98
N GLY A 46 13.69 -0.99 -10.74
CA GLY A 46 13.70 0.48 -10.83
C GLY A 46 13.16 1.21 -9.60
N GLY A 47 12.57 0.49 -8.63
CA GLY A 47 11.99 1.03 -7.40
C GLY A 47 10.50 1.36 -7.47
N ALA A 48 9.88 1.24 -8.65
CA ALA A 48 8.44 1.45 -8.82
C ALA A 48 7.65 0.25 -8.26
N ILE A 49 6.45 0.52 -7.76
CA ILE A 49 5.47 -0.48 -7.35
C ILE A 49 4.25 -0.30 -8.28
N PRO A 50 4.23 -0.96 -9.44
CA PRO A 50 3.20 -0.76 -10.45
C PRO A 50 1.86 -1.39 -10.02
N ALA A 51 0.78 -0.66 -10.25
CA ALA A 51 -0.59 -1.19 -10.30
C ALA A 51 -1.38 -0.35 -11.33
N PHE A 52 -2.46 0.33 -10.94
CA PHE A 52 -3.23 1.21 -11.84
C PHE A 52 -2.42 2.42 -12.36
N SER A 53 -1.42 2.87 -11.61
CA SER A 53 -0.46 3.92 -12.00
C SER A 53 0.89 3.61 -11.35
N LYS A 54 2.01 3.80 -12.06
CA LYS A 54 3.34 3.56 -11.48
C LYS A 54 3.66 4.62 -10.44
N ILE A 55 3.41 5.90 -10.72
CA ILE A 55 3.69 7.00 -9.78
C ILE A 55 2.71 6.98 -8.61
N GLY A 56 1.42 6.86 -8.90
CA GLY A 56 0.35 6.87 -7.91
C GLY A 56 0.49 5.71 -6.93
N SER A 57 0.59 4.48 -7.43
CA SER A 57 0.71 3.30 -6.55
C SER A 57 2.04 3.25 -5.81
N THR A 58 3.13 3.75 -6.40
CA THR A 58 4.41 3.90 -5.67
C THR A 58 4.29 4.93 -4.54
N SER A 59 3.56 6.04 -4.76
CA SER A 59 3.31 7.05 -3.73
C SER A 59 2.49 6.48 -2.56
N ASP A 60 1.43 5.73 -2.86
CA ASP A 60 0.58 5.09 -1.85
C ASP A 60 1.36 4.02 -1.06
N ALA A 61 2.28 3.30 -1.72
CA ALA A 61 3.16 2.34 -1.05
C ALA A 61 4.14 3.02 -0.08
N VAL A 62 4.71 4.18 -0.42
CA VAL A 62 5.56 4.96 0.51
C VAL A 62 4.76 5.32 1.76
N LEU A 63 3.52 5.78 1.62
CA LEU A 63 2.64 6.08 2.74
C LEU A 63 2.39 4.83 3.61
N ALA A 64 2.11 3.68 2.99
CA ALA A 64 1.90 2.42 3.70
C ALA A 64 3.14 1.97 4.49
N PHE A 65 4.33 2.04 3.89
CA PHE A 65 5.59 1.70 4.57
C PHE A 65 5.87 2.63 5.75
N ALA A 66 5.67 3.94 5.56
CA ALA A 66 5.86 4.95 6.60
C ALA A 66 4.90 4.73 7.77
N ALA A 67 3.60 4.56 7.49
CA ALA A 67 2.57 4.31 8.50
C ALA A 67 2.82 3.01 9.28
N ALA A 68 3.23 1.95 8.58
CA ALA A 68 3.58 0.68 9.21
C ALA A 68 4.92 0.71 9.97
N ARG A 69 5.69 1.80 9.86
CA ARG A 69 7.07 1.94 10.39
C ARG A 69 7.97 0.76 10.01
N ARG A 70 7.81 0.25 8.78
CA ARG A 70 8.45 -0.97 8.27
C ARG A 70 8.84 -0.79 6.80
N GLY A 71 9.71 -1.66 6.30
CA GLY A 71 10.09 -1.62 4.89
C GLY A 71 10.96 -0.41 4.54
N ARG A 72 11.89 0.00 5.41
CA ARG A 72 12.76 1.17 5.17
C ARG A 72 13.55 1.10 3.86
N ARG A 73 14.04 -0.09 3.48
CA ARG A 73 14.73 -0.30 2.19
C ARG A 73 13.78 -0.11 0.99
N PRO A 74 12.64 -0.83 0.87
CA PRO A 74 11.72 -0.62 -0.24
C PRO A 74 11.11 0.79 -0.27
N LEU A 75 10.87 1.41 0.89
CA LEU A 75 10.47 2.82 1.00
C LEU A 75 11.48 3.75 0.32
N ASN A 76 12.77 3.64 0.67
CA ASN A 76 13.79 4.49 0.07
C ASN A 76 13.90 4.29 -1.44
N ARG A 77 13.84 3.04 -1.93
CA ARG A 77 13.83 2.76 -3.37
C ARG A 77 12.63 3.37 -4.09
N ALA A 78 11.46 3.35 -3.46
CA ALA A 78 10.25 3.96 -3.99
C ALA A 78 10.39 5.50 -4.06
N LEU A 79 10.95 6.12 -3.01
CA LEU A 79 11.26 7.55 -3.03
C LEU A 79 12.28 7.92 -4.11
N ASP A 80 13.31 7.10 -4.32
CA ASP A 80 14.33 7.34 -5.36
C ASP A 80 13.71 7.24 -6.76
N TYR A 81 12.82 6.27 -6.98
CA TYR A 81 12.03 6.19 -8.22
C TYR A 81 11.21 7.46 -8.43
N LEU A 82 10.41 7.88 -7.44
CA LEU A 82 9.58 9.08 -7.53
C LEU A 82 10.42 10.34 -7.77
N ALA A 83 11.56 10.49 -7.11
CA ALA A 83 12.47 11.62 -7.29
C ALA A 83 13.04 11.66 -8.72
N LYS A 84 13.33 10.51 -9.33
CA LYS A 84 13.75 10.41 -10.73
C LYS A 84 12.63 10.86 -11.67
N GLN A 85 11.40 10.39 -11.47
CA GLN A 85 10.25 10.79 -12.31
C GLN A 85 9.94 12.29 -12.21
N VAL A 86 10.19 12.90 -11.05
CA VAL A 86 10.02 14.35 -10.86
C VAL A 86 11.13 15.14 -11.57
N ARG A 87 12.39 14.69 -11.44
CA ARG A 87 13.56 15.36 -12.00
C ARG A 87 13.54 15.37 -13.52
N ASP A 88 13.25 14.22 -14.12
CA ASP A 88 13.20 14.05 -15.57
C ASP A 88 11.82 13.52 -16.00
N PRO A 89 10.82 14.41 -16.12
CA PRO A 89 9.47 14.01 -16.48
C PRO A 89 9.33 13.65 -17.97
N GLN A 90 10.34 13.89 -18.81
CA GLN A 90 10.30 13.56 -20.24
C GLN A 90 10.79 12.14 -20.50
N SER A 91 11.72 11.63 -19.68
CA SER A 91 12.14 10.23 -19.72
C SER A 91 11.17 9.27 -19.02
N ALA A 92 10.10 9.80 -18.44
CA ALA A 92 9.16 9.06 -17.61
C ALA A 92 8.05 8.45 -18.47
N GLU A 93 7.84 7.13 -18.37
CA GLU A 93 6.69 6.46 -19.00
C GLU A 93 5.34 7.02 -18.50
N GLU A 94 5.33 7.58 -17.29
CA GLU A 94 4.18 8.27 -16.70
C GLU A 94 4.64 9.62 -16.14
N ARG A 95 3.89 10.69 -16.41
CA ARG A 95 4.34 12.06 -16.10
C ARG A 95 3.80 12.55 -14.76
N VAL A 96 4.63 13.32 -14.05
CA VAL A 96 4.23 14.10 -12.87
C VAL A 96 3.72 15.48 -13.32
N ASP A 97 2.64 15.50 -14.10
CA ASP A 97 2.20 16.70 -14.84
C ASP A 97 0.80 17.22 -14.46
N THR A 98 -0.05 16.40 -13.86
CA THR A 98 -1.32 16.85 -13.27
C THR A 98 -1.13 17.35 -11.83
N VAL A 99 -2.09 18.13 -11.32
CA VAL A 99 -2.07 18.57 -9.91
C VAL A 99 -2.25 17.38 -8.97
N GLY A 100 -3.16 16.46 -9.30
CA GLY A 100 -3.42 15.26 -8.49
C GLY A 100 -2.18 14.37 -8.33
N VAL A 101 -1.46 14.11 -9.42
CA VAL A 101 -0.23 13.29 -9.37
C VAL A 101 0.85 14.00 -8.54
N ARG A 102 1.05 15.32 -8.73
CA ARG A 102 1.99 16.08 -7.89
C ARG A 102 1.62 16.00 -6.41
N ALA A 103 0.35 16.14 -6.07
CA ALA A 103 -0.12 16.10 -4.69
C ALA A 103 0.16 14.73 -4.05
N LYS A 104 -0.05 13.63 -4.77
CA LYS A 104 0.33 12.29 -4.31
C LYS A 104 1.83 12.17 -4.03
N VAL A 105 2.68 12.66 -4.94
CA VAL A 105 4.13 12.64 -4.74
C VAL A 105 4.55 13.51 -3.55
N VAL A 106 3.91 14.66 -3.32
CA VAL A 106 4.13 15.49 -2.13
C VAL A 106 3.79 14.72 -0.85
N LEU A 107 2.65 14.03 -0.82
CA LEU A 107 2.24 13.22 0.33
C LEU A 107 3.27 12.12 0.62
N ALA A 108 3.72 11.40 -0.42
CA ALA A 108 4.75 10.38 -0.30
C ALA A 108 6.09 10.96 0.19
N ALA A 109 6.52 12.10 -0.36
CA ALA A 109 7.75 12.76 0.07
C ALA A 109 7.70 13.11 1.56
N VAL A 110 6.60 13.72 2.03
CA VAL A 110 6.42 14.07 3.45
C VAL A 110 6.39 12.81 4.32
N ALA A 111 5.60 11.80 3.97
CA ALA A 111 5.50 10.55 4.72
C ALA A 111 6.86 9.83 4.81
N GLY A 112 7.67 9.90 3.74
CA GLY A 112 9.02 9.35 3.67
C GLY A 112 10.12 10.24 4.26
N GLY A 113 9.78 11.37 4.88
CA GLY A 113 10.74 12.29 5.49
C GLY A 113 11.63 13.02 4.48
N ARG A 114 11.10 13.37 3.32
CA ARG A 114 11.75 14.20 2.28
C ARG A 114 11.07 15.56 2.18
N ASN A 115 11.83 16.57 1.74
CA ASN A 115 11.31 17.91 1.57
C ASN A 115 10.61 18.05 0.19
N PRO A 116 9.27 18.23 0.13
CA PRO A 116 8.54 18.35 -1.13
C PRO A 116 8.84 19.65 -1.91
N ARG A 117 9.49 20.63 -1.28
CA ARG A 117 9.94 21.87 -1.93
C ARG A 117 11.28 21.73 -2.65
N ARG A 118 11.97 20.59 -2.48
CA ARG A 118 13.25 20.26 -3.12
C ARG A 118 13.29 18.82 -3.66
N PHE A 119 12.14 18.18 -3.81
CA PHE A 119 12.05 16.76 -4.16
C PHE A 119 12.34 16.56 -5.65
N GLY A 120 13.25 15.63 -5.99
CA GLY A 120 13.71 15.48 -7.37
C GLY A 120 14.32 16.77 -7.95
N GLY A 121 14.81 17.70 -7.11
CA GLY A 121 15.31 19.01 -7.54
C GLY A 121 14.23 20.05 -7.82
N ARG A 122 12.94 19.76 -7.56
CA ARG A 122 11.81 20.64 -7.88
C ARG A 122 11.00 21.04 -6.65
N ASN A 123 10.30 22.17 -6.76
CA ASN A 123 9.38 22.66 -5.73
C ASN A 123 7.94 22.27 -6.07
N LEU A 124 7.56 21.03 -5.75
CA LEU A 124 6.23 20.50 -6.09
C LEU A 124 5.10 21.27 -5.41
N VAL A 125 5.32 21.77 -4.19
CA VAL A 125 4.32 22.58 -3.46
C VAL A 125 4.08 23.89 -4.19
N GLY A 126 5.14 24.59 -4.61
CA GLY A 126 5.03 25.81 -5.40
C GLY A 126 4.33 25.55 -6.74
N GLU A 127 4.69 24.46 -7.41
CA GLU A 127 4.06 24.04 -8.66
C GLU A 127 2.56 23.74 -8.54
N ILE A 128 2.12 23.18 -7.42
CA ILE A 128 0.68 23.00 -7.16
C ILE A 128 0.01 24.35 -6.93
N LYS A 129 0.60 25.23 -6.11
CA LYS A 129 0.05 26.55 -5.78
C LYS A 129 -0.20 27.43 -7.01
N ILE A 130 0.74 27.47 -7.95
CA ILE A 130 0.57 28.26 -9.18
C ILE A 130 -0.53 27.70 -10.12
N ARG A 131 -1.03 26.50 -9.86
CA ARG A 131 -2.12 25.86 -10.62
C ARG A 131 -3.49 26.04 -9.97
N GLN A 132 -3.58 26.90 -8.95
CA GLN A 132 -4.86 27.34 -8.41
C GLN A 132 -5.53 28.27 -9.43
N LEU A 133 -6.77 27.96 -9.78
CA LEU A 133 -7.63 28.76 -10.65
C LEU A 133 -8.22 29.95 -9.87
N PRO A 134 -8.71 31.01 -10.55
CA PRO A 134 -9.33 32.16 -9.88
C PRO A 134 -10.49 31.81 -8.94
N ASN A 135 -11.21 30.72 -9.23
CA ASN A 135 -12.29 30.20 -8.37
C ASN A 135 -11.79 29.34 -7.19
N GLY A 136 -10.49 29.31 -6.93
CA GLY A 136 -9.87 28.57 -5.84
C GLY A 136 -9.64 27.08 -6.09
N ARG A 137 -10.13 26.51 -7.21
CA ARG A 137 -9.91 25.11 -7.58
C ARG A 137 -8.47 24.86 -8.00
N TYR A 138 -8.00 23.63 -7.82
CA TYR A 138 -6.68 23.20 -8.24
C TYR A 138 -6.76 22.26 -9.44
N GLY A 139 -6.06 22.58 -10.52
CA GLY A 139 -6.04 21.77 -11.75
C GLY A 139 -7.24 22.01 -12.67
N GLY A 140 -7.17 21.45 -13.88
CA GLY A 140 -8.28 21.43 -14.83
C GLY A 140 -9.31 20.38 -14.43
N GLY A 141 -10.60 20.69 -14.55
CA GLY A 141 -11.67 19.77 -14.18
C GLY A 141 -11.61 18.49 -15.00
N THR A 142 -11.17 17.41 -14.38
CA THR A 142 -11.69 16.07 -14.72
C THR A 142 -12.90 15.87 -13.84
N ALA A 143 -14.10 15.75 -14.43
CA ALA A 143 -15.27 15.33 -13.69
C ALA A 143 -14.93 13.99 -13.02
N VAL A 144 -14.93 13.97 -11.69
CA VAL A 144 -14.67 12.74 -10.94
C VAL A 144 -15.96 11.90 -10.87
N LEU A 145 -17.11 12.47 -11.23
CA LEU A 145 -18.44 11.87 -11.13
C LEU A 145 -19.40 12.45 -12.20
N ASP A 146 -19.32 12.00 -13.46
CA ASP A 146 -20.39 12.20 -14.47
C ASP A 146 -21.21 10.91 -14.69
N HIS A 147 -21.32 10.09 -13.64
CA HIS A 147 -22.17 8.91 -13.61
C HIS A 147 -23.13 9.03 -12.42
N ALA A 148 -24.19 9.82 -12.58
CA ALA A 148 -25.34 9.84 -11.71
C ALA A 148 -26.61 9.75 -12.56
#